data_AF-A0A485L126-F1
#
_entry.id   AF-A0A485L126-F1
#
_cell.length_a   1.000
_cell.length_b   1.000
_cell.length_c   1.000
_cell.angle_alpha   90.00
_cell.angle_beta   90.00
_cell.angle_gamma   90.00
#
_symmetry.space_group_name_H-M   'P 1'
#
loop_
_entity.id
_entity.type
_entity.pdbx_description
1 polymer ?
#
loop_
_entity_poly.entity_id
_entity_poly.type
_entity_poly.pdbx_seq_one_letter_code
_entity_poly.pdbx_strand_id
1 'polypeptide(L)'
;MAVAAATSIDSILHSSLFHAAWVEMENGLMECMLAFVSSYQDNPSACQILLGLCGDAFATRFFPSQQSQRFILFEPYMTSETKHALETNLLAQLVAFVAEKLPSLLSSDAMTHLRNHLRRELHPKDAPSTPEEVATRVILLLHGRFARPNPWTPTPAFDPSFVDVMWPTHALPPKLLPPPFDMGTSLQSVQDEAALFDSLIGRSLPFPLRQLLWFRRLVLPSKVDEHRWRLKANQSLLGVSQAHHSPIAALLTRLVHEAPASLCATVMHERLCDLLNLWFVLTKQQGSHLLSIAVPIVTLFPAFDAKNIELASCMLVFLDGFHTCGTSRSDLIATSQRVWRALSTRDPSLFQHIDSIYAHARLDLMEKPYQLMSRWLQVAFVGYLRPSAVDFIWDQSMLSPRGWTYELELFCIDVAVFLATPLKEATSVLALQVIVDTQTRSLISTRDLRRSFQARRSPASIQRIPSK
;
A
#
# COMPACT_ATOMS: atom_id res chain seq x y z
N MET A 1 -24.86 -11.81 -18.93
CA MET A 1 -24.10 -13.02 -19.32
C MET A 1 -22.64 -12.74 -19.69
N ALA A 2 -22.26 -11.54 -20.14
CA ALA A 2 -20.85 -11.22 -20.46
C ALA A 2 -19.92 -11.06 -19.25
N VAL A 3 -20.43 -10.81 -18.03
CA VAL A 3 -19.58 -10.43 -16.89
C VAL A 3 -19.16 -11.61 -16.00
N ALA A 4 -19.86 -12.74 -16.07
CA ALA A 4 -19.39 -14.00 -15.47
C ALA A 4 -18.17 -14.59 -16.22
N ALA A 5 -17.95 -14.17 -17.47
CA ALA A 5 -16.80 -14.60 -18.27
C ALA A 5 -15.50 -13.89 -17.87
N ALA A 6 -15.52 -12.60 -17.51
CA ALA A 6 -14.31 -11.85 -17.17
C ALA A 6 -13.62 -12.33 -15.87
N THR A 7 -14.41 -12.68 -14.85
CA THR A 7 -13.90 -13.28 -13.59
C THR A 7 -13.39 -14.71 -13.78
N SER A 8 -13.94 -15.44 -14.76
CA SER A 8 -13.45 -16.75 -15.19
C SER A 8 -12.11 -16.63 -15.94
N ILE A 9 -12.00 -15.67 -16.86
CA ILE A 9 -10.79 -15.41 -17.66
C ILE A 9 -9.63 -15.01 -16.76
N ASP A 10 -9.82 -14.09 -15.80
CA ASP A 10 -8.75 -13.70 -14.87
C ASP A 10 -8.31 -14.86 -13.97
N SER A 11 -9.24 -15.73 -13.55
CA SER A 11 -8.92 -16.93 -12.78
C SER A 11 -8.16 -17.98 -13.60
N ILE A 12 -8.54 -18.17 -14.86
CA ILE A 12 -7.88 -19.09 -15.82
C ILE A 12 -6.50 -18.56 -16.20
N LEU A 13 -6.37 -17.25 -16.41
CA LEU A 13 -5.09 -16.59 -16.64
C LEU A 13 -4.20 -16.72 -15.40
N HIS A 14 -4.76 -16.54 -14.20
CA HIS A 14 -4.01 -16.71 -12.95
C HIS A 14 -3.58 -18.16 -12.70
N SER A 15 -4.40 -19.16 -13.01
CA SER A 15 -4.00 -20.57 -12.92
C SER A 15 -2.94 -20.93 -13.96
N SER A 16 -3.01 -20.32 -15.14
CA SER A 16 -2.03 -20.47 -16.21
C SER A 16 -0.65 -19.91 -15.86
N LEU A 17 -0.56 -18.94 -14.94
CA LEU A 17 0.71 -18.43 -14.39
C LEU A 17 1.49 -19.49 -13.61
N PHE A 18 0.84 -20.57 -13.16
CA PHE A 18 1.49 -21.65 -12.40
C PHE A 18 1.78 -22.88 -13.28
N HIS A 19 1.46 -22.82 -14.57
CA HIS A 19 1.75 -23.89 -15.50
C HIS A 19 3.26 -23.96 -15.75
N ALA A 20 3.87 -25.16 -15.81
CA ALA A 20 5.32 -25.29 -16.00
C ALA A 20 5.83 -24.58 -17.27
N ALA A 21 5.03 -24.63 -18.35
CA ALA A 21 5.30 -23.89 -19.59
C ALA A 21 5.36 -22.36 -19.42
N TRP A 22 4.63 -21.81 -18.44
CA TRP A 22 4.69 -20.38 -18.14
C TRP A 22 6.03 -20.00 -17.53
N VAL A 23 6.56 -20.83 -16.62
CA VAL A 23 7.87 -20.61 -16.00
C VAL A 23 8.98 -20.63 -17.05
N GLU A 24 8.88 -21.51 -18.05
CA GLU A 24 9.81 -21.55 -19.18
C GLU A 24 9.72 -20.27 -20.04
N MET A 25 8.51 -19.81 -20.36
CA MET A 25 8.30 -18.56 -21.10
C MET A 25 8.81 -17.34 -20.32
N GLU A 26 8.52 -17.28 -19.01
CA GLU A 26 8.98 -16.21 -18.13
C GLU A 26 10.51 -16.17 -18.11
N ASN A 27 11.18 -17.33 -17.97
CA ASN A 27 12.63 -17.40 -18.05
C ASN A 27 13.17 -16.95 -19.42
N GLY A 28 12.57 -17.40 -20.52
CA GLY A 28 13.00 -16.98 -21.88
C GLY A 28 12.80 -15.49 -22.14
N LEU A 29 11.71 -14.91 -21.63
CA LEU A 29 11.48 -13.47 -21.70
C LEU A 29 12.47 -12.70 -20.82
N MET A 30 12.74 -13.18 -19.60
CA MET A 30 13.73 -12.62 -18.69
C MET A 30 15.14 -12.67 -19.31
N GLU A 31 15.51 -13.75 -19.99
CA GLU A 31 16.78 -13.86 -20.73
C GLU A 31 16.84 -12.92 -21.93
N CYS A 32 15.72 -12.75 -22.66
CA CYS A 32 15.63 -11.77 -23.74
C CYS A 32 15.79 -10.34 -23.22
N MET A 33 15.13 -9.99 -22.12
CA MET A 33 15.30 -8.71 -21.45
C MET A 33 16.73 -8.54 -20.93
N LEU A 34 17.35 -9.59 -20.38
CA LEU A 34 18.75 -9.58 -19.95
C LEU A 34 19.70 -9.26 -21.11
N ALA A 35 19.51 -9.87 -22.27
CA ALA A 35 20.34 -9.60 -23.45
C ALA A 35 20.23 -8.13 -23.88
N PHE A 36 19.02 -7.56 -23.81
CA PHE A 36 18.80 -6.15 -24.11
C PHE A 36 19.44 -5.24 -23.06
N VAL A 37 19.15 -5.43 -21.77
CA VAL A 37 19.69 -4.59 -20.69
C VAL A 37 21.22 -4.66 -20.63
N SER A 38 21.80 -5.82 -20.94
CA SER A 38 23.24 -6.01 -20.93
C SER A 38 23.98 -5.16 -21.96
N SER A 39 23.34 -4.75 -23.06
CA SER A 39 23.96 -3.86 -24.05
C SER A 39 24.08 -2.40 -23.57
N TYR A 40 23.40 -2.05 -22.48
CA TYR A 40 23.44 -0.71 -21.87
C TYR A 40 24.26 -0.66 -20.57
N GLN A 41 25.03 -1.70 -20.23
CA GLN A 41 25.82 -1.71 -18.99
C GLN A 41 26.84 -0.55 -18.91
N ASP A 42 27.37 -0.12 -20.06
CA ASP A 42 28.30 1.01 -20.14
C ASP A 42 27.61 2.38 -19.98
N ASN A 43 26.27 2.41 -19.94
CA ASN A 43 25.47 3.60 -19.69
C ASN A 43 24.64 3.44 -18.39
N PRO A 44 25.18 3.86 -17.23
CA PRO A 44 24.54 3.68 -15.93
C PRO A 44 23.11 4.25 -15.88
N SER A 45 22.89 5.42 -16.48
CA SER A 45 21.58 6.08 -16.53
C SER A 45 20.54 5.26 -17.30
N ALA A 46 20.90 4.80 -18.50
CA ALA A 46 20.01 3.96 -19.31
C ALA A 46 19.76 2.60 -18.64
N CYS A 47 20.81 1.99 -18.08
CA CYS A 47 20.70 0.74 -17.33
C CYS A 47 19.72 0.86 -16.16
N GLN A 48 19.85 1.90 -15.31
CA GLN A 48 18.94 2.07 -14.17
C GLN A 48 17.47 2.29 -14.58
N ILE A 49 17.22 3.01 -15.68
CA ILE A 49 15.88 3.16 -16.23
C ILE A 49 15.34 1.81 -16.70
N LEU A 50 16.15 1.05 -17.45
CA LEU A 50 15.77 -0.28 -17.92
C LEU A 50 15.51 -1.28 -16.78
N LEU A 51 16.30 -1.23 -15.70
CA LEU A 51 16.06 -2.01 -14.49
C LEU A 51 14.73 -1.62 -13.82
N GLY A 52 14.37 -0.34 -13.85
CA GLY A 52 13.06 0.15 -13.40
C GLY A 52 11.92 -0.37 -14.29
N LEU A 53 12.07 -0.29 -15.60
CA LEU A 53 11.09 -0.75 -16.59
C LEU A 53 10.87 -2.27 -16.56
N CYS A 54 11.94 -3.05 -16.35
CA CYS A 54 11.89 -4.51 -16.23
C CYS A 54 11.44 -4.99 -14.84
N GLY A 55 11.34 -4.09 -13.86
CA GLY A 55 10.87 -4.38 -12.50
C GLY A 55 11.92 -4.92 -11.52
N ASP A 56 11.59 -4.82 -10.23
CA ASP A 56 12.50 -5.14 -9.13
C ASP A 56 12.94 -6.61 -9.10
N ALA A 57 12.06 -7.55 -9.49
CA ALA A 57 12.37 -8.98 -9.53
C ALA A 57 13.46 -9.29 -10.56
N PHE A 58 13.37 -8.70 -11.76
CA PHE A 58 14.39 -8.83 -12.81
C PHE A 58 15.72 -8.22 -12.35
N ALA A 59 15.68 -6.99 -11.82
CA ALA A 59 16.88 -6.31 -11.35
C ALA A 59 17.59 -7.08 -10.24
N THR A 60 16.84 -7.68 -9.31
CA THR A 60 17.40 -8.46 -8.20
C THR A 60 18.04 -9.74 -8.70
N ARG A 61 17.41 -10.41 -9.67
CA ARG A 61 17.88 -11.69 -10.21
C ARG A 61 19.17 -11.56 -11.02
N PHE A 62 19.27 -10.54 -11.87
CA PHE A 62 20.37 -10.44 -12.84
C PHE A 62 21.38 -9.32 -12.55
N PHE A 63 20.98 -8.27 -11.82
CA PHE A 63 21.79 -7.08 -11.60
C PHE A 63 21.81 -6.63 -10.11
N PRO A 64 22.08 -7.54 -9.15
CA PRO A 64 21.96 -7.23 -7.72
C PRO A 64 22.91 -6.10 -7.27
N SER A 65 24.10 -5.99 -7.87
CA SER A 65 25.09 -4.96 -7.54
C SER A 65 24.75 -3.58 -8.06
N GLN A 66 23.90 -3.48 -9.09
CA GLN A 66 23.60 -2.22 -9.78
C GLN A 66 22.38 -1.50 -9.19
N GLN A 67 21.58 -2.15 -8.33
CA GLN A 67 20.43 -1.49 -7.68
C GLN A 67 20.82 -0.29 -6.81
N SER A 68 22.07 -0.23 -6.33
CA SER A 68 22.58 0.86 -5.51
C SER A 68 22.72 2.19 -6.27
N GLN A 69 22.61 2.19 -7.60
CA GLN A 69 22.84 3.36 -8.45
C GLN A 69 21.58 4.14 -8.85
N ARG A 70 20.41 3.79 -8.31
CA ARG A 70 19.14 4.49 -8.61
C ARG A 70 19.19 6.00 -8.38
N PHE A 71 20.08 6.48 -7.51
CA PHE A 71 20.27 7.91 -7.23
C PHE A 71 20.61 8.75 -8.49
N ILE A 72 21.21 8.13 -9.52
CA ILE A 72 21.56 8.80 -10.79
C ILE A 72 20.30 9.26 -11.55
N LEU A 73 19.13 8.67 -11.26
CA LEU A 73 17.85 9.02 -11.88
C LEU A 73 17.13 10.18 -11.20
N PHE A 74 17.75 10.83 -10.20
CA PHE A 74 17.17 11.92 -9.46
C PHE A 74 18.04 13.18 -9.56
N GLU A 75 17.44 14.33 -9.31
CA GLU A 75 18.17 15.59 -9.27
C GLU A 75 19.25 15.57 -8.16
N PRO A 76 20.45 16.13 -8.41
CA PRO A 76 20.85 16.97 -9.54
C PRO A 76 21.38 16.21 -10.78
N TYR A 77 21.43 14.87 -10.74
CA TYR A 77 22.08 14.06 -11.76
C TYR A 77 21.26 13.91 -13.04
N MET A 78 19.94 13.88 -12.92
CA MET A 78 19.02 13.79 -14.04
C MET A 78 17.76 14.61 -13.75
N THR A 79 17.40 15.50 -14.68
CA THR A 79 16.15 16.25 -14.58
C THR A 79 14.96 15.33 -14.88
N SER A 80 13.79 15.69 -14.35
CA SER A 80 12.57 14.91 -14.57
C SER A 80 12.20 14.80 -16.05
N GLU A 81 12.45 15.85 -16.85
CA GLU A 81 12.20 15.86 -18.30
C GLU A 81 13.13 14.89 -19.05
N THR A 82 14.44 14.92 -18.74
CA THR A 82 15.41 14.00 -19.36
C THR A 82 15.12 12.56 -18.98
N LYS A 83 14.75 12.30 -17.72
CA LYS A 83 14.34 10.97 -17.27
C LYS A 83 13.14 10.47 -18.07
N HIS A 84 12.09 11.27 -18.19
CA HIS A 84 10.87 10.87 -18.89
C HIS A 84 11.11 10.62 -20.39
N ALA A 85 11.90 11.48 -21.04
CA ALA A 85 12.27 11.30 -22.45
C ALA A 85 13.09 10.01 -22.67
N LEU A 86 14.06 9.75 -21.78
CA LEU A 86 14.91 8.56 -21.85
C LEU A 86 14.10 7.29 -21.56
N GLU A 87 13.19 7.32 -20.58
CA GLU A 87 12.26 6.23 -20.24
C GLU A 87 11.34 5.88 -21.42
N THR A 88 10.74 6.89 -22.06
CA THR A 88 9.87 6.68 -23.22
C THR A 88 10.62 6.04 -24.38
N ASN A 89 11.84 6.51 -24.67
CA ASN A 89 12.67 5.98 -25.76
C ASN A 89 13.15 4.54 -25.47
N LEU A 90 13.68 4.30 -24.27
CA LEU A 90 14.18 2.98 -23.87
C LEU A 90 13.05 1.95 -23.78
N LEU A 91 11.85 2.34 -23.34
CA LEU A 91 10.68 1.47 -23.36
C LEU A 91 10.31 1.06 -24.79
N ALA A 92 10.27 2.02 -25.73
CA ALA A 92 9.96 1.72 -27.13
C ALA A 92 11.00 0.75 -27.74
N GLN A 93 12.29 0.94 -27.45
CA GLN A 93 13.36 0.06 -27.93
C GLN A 93 13.28 -1.34 -27.29
N LEU A 94 13.04 -1.43 -25.98
CA LEU A 94 12.87 -2.69 -25.28
C LEU A 94 11.68 -3.48 -25.85
N VAL A 95 10.55 -2.82 -26.07
CA VAL A 95 9.36 -3.45 -26.66
C VAL A 95 9.63 -3.95 -28.07
N ALA A 96 10.28 -3.14 -28.92
CA ALA A 96 10.64 -3.57 -30.27
C ALA A 96 11.59 -4.77 -30.27
N PHE A 97 12.60 -4.76 -29.40
CA PHE A 97 13.56 -5.86 -29.25
C PHE A 97 12.88 -7.15 -28.79
N VAL A 98 12.04 -7.07 -27.75
CA VAL A 98 11.27 -8.21 -27.26
C VAL A 98 10.33 -8.72 -28.35
N ALA A 99 9.63 -7.84 -29.07
CA ALA A 99 8.71 -8.21 -30.14
C ALA A 99 9.39 -8.99 -31.27
N GLU A 100 10.65 -8.68 -31.60
CA GLU A 100 11.43 -9.41 -32.62
C GLU A 100 11.76 -10.85 -32.17
N LYS A 101 12.05 -11.05 -30.88
CA LYS A 101 12.42 -12.36 -30.30
C LYS A 101 11.22 -13.17 -29.83
N LEU A 102 10.05 -12.55 -29.79
CA LEU A 102 8.82 -13.14 -29.31
C LEU A 102 8.35 -14.33 -30.17
N PRO A 103 8.40 -14.30 -31.52
CA PRO A 103 7.95 -15.44 -32.33
C PRO A 103 8.73 -16.74 -32.07
N SER A 104 10.02 -16.67 -31.78
CA SER A 104 10.81 -17.86 -31.44
C SER A 104 10.46 -18.40 -30.05
N LEU A 105 10.25 -17.53 -29.06
CA LEU A 105 9.78 -17.90 -27.72
C LEU A 105 8.37 -18.53 -27.76
N LEU A 106 7.48 -17.98 -28.59
CA LEU A 106 6.12 -18.45 -28.79
C LEU A 106 6.02 -19.76 -29.58
N SER A 107 7.07 -20.10 -30.34
CA SER A 107 7.15 -21.35 -31.10
C SER A 107 7.69 -22.53 -30.27
N SER A 108 7.99 -22.33 -28.99
CA SER A 108 8.41 -23.41 -28.08
C SER A 108 7.30 -24.44 -27.85
N ASP A 109 7.69 -25.69 -27.61
CA ASP A 109 6.76 -26.77 -27.27
C ASP A 109 5.94 -26.42 -26.01
N ALA A 110 6.59 -25.79 -25.03
CA ALA A 110 5.97 -25.25 -23.83
C ALA A 110 4.83 -24.26 -24.15
N MET A 111 5.07 -23.29 -25.03
CA MET A 111 4.04 -22.33 -25.43
C MET A 111 2.92 -22.97 -26.24
N THR A 112 3.23 -24.00 -27.02
CA THR A 112 2.21 -24.81 -27.69
C THR A 112 1.33 -25.53 -26.66
N HIS A 113 1.90 -26.08 -25.60
CA HIS A 113 1.15 -26.69 -24.49
C HIS A 113 0.30 -25.69 -23.71
N LEU A 114 0.85 -24.52 -23.38
CA LEU A 114 0.12 -23.46 -22.68
C LEU A 114 -1.03 -22.92 -23.55
N ARG A 115 -0.80 -22.70 -24.85
CA ARG A 115 -1.84 -22.31 -25.81
C ARG A 115 -2.94 -23.37 -25.88
N ASN A 116 -2.58 -24.64 -25.94
CA ASN A 116 -3.56 -25.74 -25.97
C ASN A 116 -4.31 -25.87 -24.64
N HIS A 117 -3.71 -25.50 -23.50
CA HIS A 117 -4.38 -25.41 -22.21
C HIS A 117 -5.37 -24.25 -22.17
N LEU A 118 -4.92 -23.03 -22.50
CA LEU A 118 -5.77 -21.83 -22.57
C LEU A 118 -6.93 -21.99 -23.55
N ARG A 119 -6.73 -22.64 -24.70
CA ARG A 119 -7.77 -22.90 -25.70
C ARG A 119 -8.81 -23.92 -25.23
N ARG A 120 -8.46 -24.79 -24.28
CA ARG A 120 -9.40 -25.75 -23.64
C ARG A 120 -10.23 -25.09 -22.55
N GLU A 121 -9.62 -24.16 -21.80
CA GLU A 121 -10.26 -23.49 -20.66
C GLU A 121 -11.07 -22.24 -21.06
N LEU A 122 -10.68 -21.55 -22.15
CA LEU A 122 -11.37 -20.35 -22.64
C LEU A 122 -12.47 -20.67 -23.66
N HIS A 123 -13.57 -19.92 -23.59
CA HIS A 123 -14.64 -20.01 -24.58
C HIS A 123 -14.10 -19.62 -25.99
N PRO A 124 -14.52 -20.25 -27.11
CA PRO A 124 -13.95 -20.03 -28.44
C PRO A 124 -13.98 -18.59 -28.97
N LYS A 125 -14.81 -17.72 -28.39
CA LYS A 125 -14.91 -16.30 -28.74
C LYS A 125 -13.92 -15.41 -27.98
N ASP A 126 -13.37 -15.89 -26.87
CA ASP A 126 -12.47 -15.16 -25.98
C ASP A 126 -11.04 -15.73 -26.00
N ALA A 127 -10.83 -16.84 -26.73
CA ALA A 127 -9.52 -17.40 -26.97
C ALA A 127 -8.70 -16.45 -27.86
N PRO A 128 -7.48 -16.08 -27.46
CA PRO A 128 -6.62 -15.23 -28.28
C PRO A 128 -6.38 -15.90 -29.65
N SER A 129 -6.58 -15.11 -30.70
CA SER A 129 -6.66 -15.61 -32.07
C SER A 129 -5.27 -15.68 -32.72
N THR A 130 -4.33 -14.86 -32.24
CA THR A 130 -2.96 -14.78 -32.75
C THR A 130 -1.91 -14.94 -31.64
N PRO A 131 -0.70 -15.43 -31.97
CA PRO A 131 0.44 -15.46 -31.04
C PRO A 131 0.79 -14.08 -30.46
N GLU A 132 0.63 -13.02 -31.25
CA GLU A 132 0.90 -11.64 -30.88
C GLU A 132 -0.10 -11.11 -29.83
N GLU A 133 -1.38 -11.50 -29.90
CA GLU A 133 -2.39 -11.15 -28.91
C GLU A 133 -2.12 -11.82 -27.56
N VAL A 134 -1.69 -13.09 -27.57
CA VAL A 134 -1.25 -13.80 -26.35
C VAL A 134 -0.09 -13.05 -25.72
N ALA A 135 0.93 -12.76 -26.50
CA ALA A 135 2.13 -12.11 -25.99
C ALA A 135 1.91 -10.68 -25.51
N THR A 136 1.07 -9.90 -26.19
CA THR A 136 0.70 -8.55 -25.75
C THR A 136 -0.01 -8.60 -24.41
N ARG A 137 -0.96 -9.53 -24.22
CA ARG A 137 -1.63 -9.73 -22.93
C ARG A 137 -0.67 -10.20 -21.84
N VAL A 138 0.29 -11.07 -22.20
CA VAL A 138 1.34 -11.55 -21.30
C VAL A 138 2.28 -10.43 -20.87
N ILE A 139 2.76 -9.59 -21.79
CA ILE A 139 3.60 -8.44 -21.48
C ILE A 139 2.85 -7.43 -20.60
N LEU A 140 1.56 -7.17 -20.86
CA LEU A 140 0.73 -6.32 -20.03
C LEU A 140 0.49 -6.91 -18.62
N LEU A 141 0.28 -8.23 -18.51
CA LEU A 141 0.19 -8.97 -17.24
C LEU A 141 1.51 -8.92 -16.45
N LEU A 142 2.63 -9.06 -17.13
CA LEU A 142 3.96 -8.97 -16.57
C LEU A 142 4.27 -7.55 -16.08
N HIS A 143 3.93 -6.51 -16.84
CA HIS A 143 4.05 -5.12 -16.42
C HIS A 143 3.20 -4.83 -15.15
N GLY A 144 2.04 -5.49 -15.02
CA GLY A 144 1.22 -5.47 -13.81
C GLY A 144 1.81 -6.19 -12.60
N ARG A 145 2.72 -7.17 -12.81
CA ARG A 145 3.52 -7.83 -11.76
C ARG A 145 4.81 -7.09 -11.44
N PHE A 146 5.44 -6.44 -12.41
CA PHE A 146 6.68 -5.68 -12.24
C PHE A 146 6.47 -4.34 -11.50
N ALA A 147 5.27 -3.75 -11.63
CA ALA A 147 4.87 -2.53 -10.91
C ALA A 147 4.24 -2.80 -9.53
N ARG A 148 4.04 -4.07 -9.16
CA ARG A 148 3.59 -4.46 -7.82
C ARG A 148 4.78 -5.05 -7.06
N PRO A 149 4.99 -4.72 -5.78
CA PRO A 149 5.91 -5.51 -4.97
C PRO A 149 5.47 -6.97 -5.07
N ASN A 150 6.43 -7.84 -5.41
CA ASN A 150 6.20 -9.26 -5.49
C ASN A 150 5.57 -9.73 -4.16
N PRO A 151 4.36 -10.31 -4.14
CA PRO A 151 3.80 -10.87 -2.90
C PRO A 151 4.61 -12.07 -2.39
N TRP A 152 5.60 -12.54 -3.18
CA TRP A 152 6.48 -13.68 -2.90
C TRP A 152 7.95 -13.28 -3.03
N THR A 153 8.40 -12.30 -2.26
CA THR A 153 9.79 -12.33 -1.80
C THR A 153 9.83 -13.22 -0.55
N PRO A 154 10.62 -14.31 -0.54
CA PRO A 154 10.83 -15.09 0.67
C PRO A 154 11.44 -14.15 1.71
N THR A 155 10.67 -13.84 2.75
CA THR A 155 11.16 -13.09 3.90
C THR A 155 11.51 -14.13 4.95
N PRO A 156 12.73 -14.12 5.52
CA PRO A 156 13.20 -15.20 6.37
C PRO A 156 12.51 -15.15 7.75
N ALA A 157 12.32 -16.31 8.36
CA ALA A 157 11.43 -16.54 9.49
C ALA A 157 12.16 -17.00 10.78
N PHE A 158 11.38 -17.44 11.78
CA PHE A 158 11.68 -17.51 13.22
C PHE A 158 11.51 -18.94 13.81
N ASP A 159 12.08 -19.18 15.00
CA ASP A 159 12.15 -20.42 15.79
C ASP A 159 10.90 -20.65 16.70
N PRO A 160 10.38 -21.89 16.88
CA PRO A 160 9.12 -22.12 17.57
C PRO A 160 9.34 -22.42 19.06
N SER A 161 9.32 -21.39 19.90
CA SER A 161 9.17 -21.54 21.36
C SER A 161 8.39 -20.39 22.02
N PHE A 162 7.44 -19.78 21.30
CA PHE A 162 6.74 -18.58 21.73
C PHE A 162 5.25 -18.79 22.08
N VAL A 163 4.91 -19.97 22.59
CA VAL A 163 3.59 -20.22 23.20
C VAL A 163 3.81 -20.66 24.64
N ASP A 164 4.34 -19.76 25.45
CA ASP A 164 4.03 -19.76 26.87
C ASP A 164 4.28 -18.38 27.45
N VAL A 165 3.30 -17.93 28.23
CA VAL A 165 3.29 -16.84 29.22
C VAL A 165 2.13 -15.87 28.96
N MET A 166 1.05 -16.17 29.69
CA MET A 166 -0.09 -15.31 29.94
C MET A 166 0.24 -14.13 30.88
N TRP A 167 -0.71 -13.17 30.95
CA TRP A 167 -0.98 -12.20 32.06
C TRP A 167 -0.13 -10.90 32.14
N PRO A 168 -0.46 -9.93 33.04
CA PRO A 168 -1.71 -9.17 33.27
C PRO A 168 -1.66 -7.72 32.72
N THR A 169 -2.84 -7.11 32.65
CA THR A 169 -3.13 -5.69 32.35
C THR A 169 -2.58 -4.68 33.38
N HIS A 170 -2.10 -3.53 32.88
CA HIS A 170 -1.88 -2.21 33.55
C HIS A 170 -0.45 -1.62 33.64
N ALA A 171 0.57 -2.22 33.00
CA ALA A 171 1.86 -1.55 32.78
C ALA A 171 2.08 -1.32 31.28
N LEU A 172 2.89 -0.31 30.90
CA LEU A 172 3.44 -0.19 29.55
C LEU A 172 3.89 -1.59 29.09
N PRO A 173 3.49 -2.04 27.87
CA PRO A 173 3.83 -3.38 27.42
C PRO A 173 5.35 -3.56 27.55
N PRO A 174 5.83 -4.68 28.11
CA PRO A 174 7.26 -4.91 28.26
C PRO A 174 7.95 -4.67 26.92
N LYS A 175 9.18 -4.13 26.95
CA LYS A 175 10.03 -3.99 25.76
C LYS A 175 10.31 -5.37 25.16
N LEU A 176 9.34 -5.90 24.41
CA LEU A 176 9.53 -7.04 23.54
C LEU A 176 10.40 -6.51 22.40
N LEU A 177 11.70 -6.76 22.52
CA LEU A 177 12.59 -6.63 21.38
C LEU A 177 12.09 -7.62 20.32
N PRO A 178 11.88 -7.18 19.06
CA PRO A 178 11.59 -8.13 18.00
C PRO A 178 12.77 -9.12 17.91
N PRO A 179 12.50 -10.40 17.66
CA PRO A 179 13.54 -11.40 17.61
C PRO A 179 14.57 -11.09 16.50
N PRO A 180 15.83 -11.52 16.66
CA PRO A 180 16.87 -11.32 15.67
C PRO A 180 16.49 -11.96 14.32
N PHE A 181 16.93 -11.31 13.23
CA PHE A 181 16.77 -11.78 11.85
C PHE A 181 17.60 -13.05 11.62
N ASP A 182 16.99 -14.22 11.59
CA ASP A 182 17.65 -15.49 11.27
C ASP A 182 17.40 -15.91 9.81
N MET A 183 18.47 -16.23 9.08
CA MET A 183 18.49 -16.40 7.61
C MET A 183 18.12 -17.81 7.12
N GLY A 184 17.59 -18.70 7.97
CA GLY A 184 17.58 -20.15 7.73
C GLY A 184 16.23 -20.85 7.87
N THR A 185 15.13 -20.33 7.32
CA THR A 185 13.79 -20.93 7.55
C THR A 185 13.27 -21.93 6.55
N SER A 186 12.53 -22.91 7.09
CA SER A 186 11.81 -23.92 6.34
C SER A 186 10.54 -23.34 5.70
N LEU A 187 10.13 -23.90 4.56
CA LEU A 187 8.90 -23.52 3.84
C LEU A 187 7.64 -23.66 4.73
N GLN A 188 7.66 -24.57 5.70
CA GLN A 188 6.54 -24.86 6.59
C GLN A 188 6.22 -23.66 7.50
N SER A 189 7.23 -22.99 8.08
CA SER A 189 6.98 -21.86 8.99
C SER A 189 6.29 -20.69 8.30
N VAL A 190 6.59 -20.47 7.01
CA VAL A 190 5.96 -19.42 6.19
C VAL A 190 4.49 -19.75 5.93
N GLN A 191 4.18 -21.03 5.66
CA GLN A 191 2.81 -21.49 5.46
C GLN A 191 1.99 -21.40 6.75
N ASP A 192 2.59 -21.75 7.89
CA ASP A 192 1.93 -21.66 9.20
C ASP A 192 1.65 -20.20 9.59
N GLU A 193 2.57 -19.28 9.31
CA GLU A 193 2.38 -17.84 9.53
C GLU A 193 1.29 -17.25 8.62
N ALA A 194 1.26 -17.65 7.35
CA ALA A 194 0.20 -17.26 6.43
C ALA A 194 -1.17 -17.77 6.90
N ALA A 195 -1.26 -19.04 7.30
CA ALA A 195 -2.47 -19.64 7.85
C ALA A 195 -2.92 -18.94 9.14
N LEU A 196 -1.96 -18.57 10.00
CA LEU A 196 -2.22 -17.75 11.18
C LEU A 196 -2.85 -16.41 10.79
N PHE A 197 -2.25 -15.65 9.89
CA PHE A 197 -2.77 -14.36 9.46
C PHE A 197 -4.15 -14.47 8.78
N ASP A 198 -4.38 -15.49 7.97
CA ASP A 198 -5.69 -15.76 7.38
C ASP A 198 -6.75 -16.04 8.45
N SER A 199 -6.39 -16.78 9.51
CA SER A 199 -7.29 -17.08 10.63
C SER A 199 -7.68 -15.84 11.46
N LEU A 200 -6.90 -14.75 11.35
CA LEU A 200 -7.10 -13.50 12.08
C LEU A 200 -8.02 -12.51 11.36
N ILE A 201 -8.39 -12.77 10.10
CA ILE A 201 -9.30 -11.93 9.34
C ILE A 201 -10.67 -11.83 10.05
N GLY A 202 -11.15 -10.59 10.22
CA GLY A 202 -12.40 -10.25 10.91
C GLY A 202 -12.32 -10.24 12.45
N ARG A 203 -11.14 -10.46 13.03
CA ARG A 203 -10.91 -10.46 14.49
C ARG A 203 -10.18 -9.18 14.94
N SER A 204 -10.42 -8.76 16.18
CA SER A 204 -9.57 -7.75 16.81
C SER A 204 -8.30 -8.42 17.32
N LEU A 205 -7.14 -7.83 17.06
CA LEU A 205 -5.86 -8.44 17.46
C LEU A 205 -5.45 -7.98 18.86
N PRO A 206 -4.93 -8.89 19.69
CA PRO A 206 -4.17 -8.48 20.86
C PRO A 206 -2.88 -7.77 20.42
N PHE A 207 -2.39 -6.87 21.25
CA PHE A 207 -1.25 -6.01 20.91
C PHE A 207 0.01 -6.77 20.42
N PRO A 208 0.45 -7.89 21.02
CA PRO A 208 1.63 -8.60 20.52
C PRO A 208 1.46 -9.17 19.10
N LEU A 209 0.28 -9.73 18.77
CA LEU A 209 0.01 -10.22 17.42
C LEU A 209 -0.06 -9.08 16.41
N ARG A 210 -0.58 -7.91 16.84
CA ARG A 210 -0.52 -6.70 16.03
C ARG A 210 0.92 -6.28 15.77
N GLN A 211 1.75 -6.19 16.81
CA GLN A 211 3.16 -5.83 16.64
C GLN A 211 3.88 -6.78 15.67
N LEU A 212 3.65 -8.10 15.79
CA LEU A 212 4.21 -9.09 14.87
C LEU A 212 3.76 -8.86 13.43
N LEU A 213 2.45 -8.74 13.19
CA LEU A 213 1.89 -8.47 11.86
C LEU A 213 2.52 -7.21 11.24
N TRP A 214 2.53 -6.11 12.00
CA TRP A 214 3.03 -4.83 11.52
C TRP A 214 4.55 -4.82 11.34
N PHE A 215 5.29 -5.50 12.21
CA PHE A 215 6.74 -5.69 12.05
C PHE A 215 7.04 -6.38 10.73
N ARG A 216 6.34 -7.49 10.42
CA ARG A 216 6.51 -8.24 9.17
C ARG A 216 6.20 -7.43 7.92
N ARG A 217 5.23 -6.52 8.01
CA ARG A 217 4.81 -5.69 6.87
C ARG A 217 5.68 -4.44 6.68
N LEU A 218 6.20 -3.86 7.75
CA LEU A 218 6.85 -2.54 7.70
C LEU A 218 8.37 -2.58 7.89
N VAL A 219 8.91 -3.59 8.57
CA VAL A 219 10.35 -3.68 8.82
C VAL A 219 11.01 -4.48 7.70
N LEU A 220 11.48 -3.74 6.70
CA LEU A 220 12.22 -4.28 5.55
C LEU A 220 13.69 -3.85 5.66
N PRO A 221 14.63 -4.76 6.01
CA PRO A 221 16.03 -4.40 6.20
C PRO A 221 16.66 -3.67 5.01
N SER A 222 16.35 -4.14 3.79
CA SER A 222 16.83 -3.51 2.55
C SER A 222 16.39 -2.05 2.42
N LYS A 223 15.18 -1.71 2.89
CA LYS A 223 14.67 -0.33 2.90
C LYS A 223 15.27 0.51 4.01
N VAL A 224 15.56 -0.08 5.17
CA VAL A 224 16.23 0.63 6.27
C VAL A 224 17.59 1.16 5.82
N ASP A 225 18.38 0.36 5.12
CA ASP A 225 19.70 0.78 4.61
C ASP A 225 19.59 1.87 3.53
N GLU A 226 18.67 1.69 2.57
CA GLU A 226 18.36 2.70 1.55
C GLU A 226 17.98 4.04 2.20
N HIS A 227 17.04 4.01 3.16
CA HIS A 227 16.58 5.21 3.85
C HIS A 227 17.66 5.82 4.74
N ARG A 228 18.53 5.02 5.36
CA ARG A 228 19.67 5.51 6.16
C ARG A 228 20.64 6.30 5.29
N TRP A 229 20.93 5.82 4.09
CA TRP A 229 21.76 6.56 3.13
C TRP A 229 21.07 7.87 2.70
N ARG A 230 19.78 7.81 2.33
CA ARG A 230 19.01 9.00 1.93
C ARG A 230 18.94 10.05 3.05
N LEU A 231 18.76 9.62 4.29
CA LEU A 231 18.73 10.51 5.46
C LEU A 231 20.07 11.25 5.60
N LYS A 232 21.20 10.55 5.53
CA LYS A 232 22.53 11.18 5.61
C LYS A 232 22.77 12.16 4.47
N ALA A 233 22.38 11.82 3.25
CA ALA A 233 22.49 12.72 2.10
C ALA A 233 21.68 14.00 2.32
N ASN A 234 20.41 13.89 2.72
CA ASN A 234 19.57 15.05 2.97
C ASN A 234 20.00 15.86 4.20
N GLN A 235 20.52 15.19 5.23
CA GLN A 235 21.10 15.86 6.39
C GLN A 235 22.25 16.80 5.98
N SER A 236 23.15 16.32 5.12
CA SER A 236 24.24 17.14 4.56
C SER A 236 23.71 18.29 3.69
N LEU A 237 22.71 18.02 2.84
CA LEU A 237 22.11 19.05 1.97
C LEU A 237 21.39 20.16 2.76
N LEU A 238 20.75 19.81 3.87
CA LEU A 238 20.07 20.76 4.74
C LEU A 238 21.02 21.45 5.73
N GLY A 239 22.28 21.01 5.82
CA GLY A 239 23.26 21.57 6.75
C GLY A 239 22.94 21.33 8.23
N VAL A 240 22.19 20.27 8.55
CA VAL A 240 21.80 19.96 9.93
C VAL A 240 22.77 18.97 10.59
N SER A 241 23.15 19.24 11.84
CA SER A 241 24.10 18.40 12.58
C SER A 241 23.49 17.06 13.04
N GLN A 242 22.18 17.03 13.27
CA GLN A 242 21.43 15.85 13.71
C GLN A 242 20.10 15.80 12.97
N ALA A 243 19.75 14.62 12.43
CA ALA A 243 18.56 14.47 11.60
C ALA A 243 17.23 14.60 12.36
N HIS A 244 17.22 14.40 13.69
CA HIS A 244 16.05 14.63 14.53
C HIS A 244 15.90 16.10 15.00
N HIS A 245 16.81 16.99 14.57
CA HIS A 245 16.73 18.43 14.79
C HIS A 245 16.64 19.16 13.45
N SER A 246 15.45 19.15 12.85
CA SER A 246 15.21 19.82 11.57
C SER A 246 14.97 21.34 11.74
N PRO A 247 15.06 22.13 10.65
CA PRO A 247 14.73 23.56 10.69
C PRO A 247 13.30 23.87 11.13
N ILE A 248 12.38 22.90 11.06
CA ILE A 248 10.98 23.05 11.45
C ILE A 248 10.66 22.47 12.85
N ALA A 249 11.67 22.11 13.64
CA ALA A 249 11.49 21.43 14.93
C ALA A 249 10.55 22.18 15.89
N ALA A 250 10.62 23.52 15.94
CA ALA A 250 9.74 24.34 16.78
C ALA A 250 8.26 24.23 16.36
N LEU A 251 7.99 24.21 15.05
CA LEU A 251 6.65 24.04 14.49
C LEU A 251 6.10 22.65 14.79
N LEU A 252 6.92 21.61 14.63
CA LEU A 252 6.55 20.23 14.96
C LEU A 252 6.29 20.05 16.45
N THR A 253 7.12 20.66 17.29
CA THR A 253 6.93 20.65 18.75
C THR A 253 5.59 21.25 19.12
N ARG A 254 5.26 22.42 18.56
CA ARG A 254 3.96 23.06 18.78
C ARG A 254 2.81 22.17 18.30
N LEU A 255 2.91 21.62 17.09
CA LEU A 255 1.91 20.71 16.51
C LEU A 255 1.64 19.50 17.42
N VAL A 256 2.68 18.89 17.98
CA VAL A 256 2.56 17.74 18.90
C VAL A 256 1.98 18.15 20.25
N HIS A 257 2.39 19.30 20.80
CA HIS A 257 1.89 19.78 22.11
C HIS A 257 0.43 20.26 22.06
N GLU A 258 0.00 20.83 20.94
CA GLU A 258 -1.39 21.26 20.70
C GLU A 258 -2.30 20.10 20.27
N ALA A 259 -1.74 18.91 20.06
CA ALA A 259 -2.52 17.73 19.71
C ALA A 259 -3.50 17.36 20.85
N PRO A 260 -4.74 16.95 20.53
CA PRO A 260 -5.68 16.53 21.56
C PRO A 260 -5.10 15.37 22.38
N ALA A 261 -5.26 15.39 23.71
CA ALA A 261 -4.79 14.30 24.59
C ALA A 261 -5.39 12.92 24.22
N SER A 262 -6.52 12.91 23.52
CA SER A 262 -7.11 11.68 22.99
C SER A 262 -6.39 11.09 21.79
N LEU A 263 -5.62 11.92 21.08
CA LEU A 263 -4.78 11.50 19.96
C LEU A 263 -3.44 11.00 20.49
N CYS A 264 -2.82 11.73 21.41
CA CYS A 264 -1.48 11.43 21.90
C CYS A 264 -1.35 11.68 23.41
N ALA A 265 -0.75 10.72 24.12
CA ALA A 265 -0.34 10.90 25.50
C ALA A 265 0.94 11.74 25.58
N THR A 266 1.08 12.57 26.63
CA THR A 266 2.23 13.46 26.84
C THR A 266 3.58 12.73 26.81
N VAL A 267 3.62 11.50 27.31
CA VAL A 267 4.81 10.62 27.30
C VAL A 267 5.32 10.26 25.90
N MET A 268 4.51 10.44 24.85
CA MET A 268 4.91 10.16 23.47
C MET A 268 5.36 11.41 22.70
N HIS A 269 5.25 12.61 23.29
CA HIS A 269 5.49 13.87 22.58
C HIS A 269 6.92 13.95 22.01
N GLU A 270 7.95 13.67 22.83
CA GLU A 270 9.35 13.70 22.38
C GLU A 270 9.58 12.73 21.23
N ARG A 271 9.09 11.49 21.35
CA ARG A 271 9.23 10.45 20.32
C ARG A 271 8.56 10.83 18.99
N LEU A 272 7.39 11.47 19.06
CA LEU A 272 6.70 11.93 17.85
C LEU A 272 7.42 13.12 17.21
N CYS A 273 7.92 14.05 18.02
CA CYS A 273 8.76 15.15 17.52
C CYS A 273 9.99 14.60 16.80
N ASP A 274 10.74 13.68 17.41
CA ASP A 274 11.95 13.09 16.80
C ASP A 274 11.62 12.40 15.47
N LEU A 275 10.58 11.56 15.45
CA LEU A 275 10.13 10.87 14.23
C LEU A 275 9.72 11.84 13.13
N LEU A 276 8.92 12.87 13.43
CA LEU A 276 8.47 13.85 12.44
C LEU A 276 9.63 14.72 11.92
N ASN A 277 10.63 15.02 12.76
CA ASN A 277 11.85 15.68 12.32
C ASN A 277 12.65 14.79 11.36
N LEU A 278 12.86 13.50 11.70
CA LEU A 278 13.51 12.54 10.81
C LEU A 278 12.77 12.41 9.48
N TRP A 279 11.43 12.33 9.54
CA TRP A 279 10.58 12.31 8.35
C TRP A 279 10.81 13.52 7.47
N PHE A 280 10.81 14.73 8.05
CA PHE A 280 11.05 15.96 7.30
C PHE A 280 12.45 15.98 6.67
N VAL A 281 13.50 15.60 7.41
CA VAL A 281 14.86 15.54 6.83
C VAL A 281 14.92 14.49 5.71
N LEU A 282 14.26 13.35 5.87
CA LEU A 282 14.25 12.27 4.88
C LEU A 282 13.48 12.62 3.60
N THR A 283 12.35 13.31 3.71
CA THR A 283 11.39 13.49 2.60
C THR A 283 11.23 14.94 2.14
N LYS A 284 11.64 15.90 2.97
CA LYS A 284 11.35 17.35 2.84
C LYS A 284 9.85 17.68 2.86
N GLN A 285 9.02 16.73 3.29
CA GLN A 285 7.57 16.90 3.39
C GLN A 285 7.15 17.20 4.83
N GLN A 286 6.12 18.03 4.97
CA GLN A 286 5.47 18.34 6.24
C GLN A 286 3.96 18.36 6.07
N GLY A 287 3.24 18.05 7.14
CA GLY A 287 1.78 18.08 7.16
C GLY A 287 1.26 17.64 8.52
N SER A 288 0.18 18.28 8.98
CA SER A 288 -0.41 17.95 10.28
C SER A 288 -0.98 16.54 10.34
N HIS A 289 -1.45 16.01 9.20
CA HIS A 289 -1.96 14.64 9.09
C HIS A 289 -0.89 13.57 9.39
N LEU A 290 0.38 13.88 9.16
CA LEU A 290 1.49 12.97 9.46
C LEU A 290 1.61 12.68 10.96
N LEU A 291 1.24 13.62 11.83
CA LEU A 291 1.19 13.38 13.27
C LEU A 291 0.20 12.26 13.60
N SER A 292 -0.99 12.31 13.02
CA SER A 292 -2.00 11.29 13.23
C SER A 292 -1.53 9.92 12.74
N ILE A 293 -0.82 9.85 11.60
CA ILE A 293 -0.24 8.59 11.10
C ILE A 293 0.94 8.11 11.95
N ALA A 294 1.75 9.01 12.51
CA ALA A 294 2.92 8.68 13.32
C ALA A 294 2.54 8.05 14.67
N VAL A 295 1.40 8.44 15.27
CA VAL A 295 0.96 7.95 16.58
C VAL A 295 0.85 6.42 16.65
N PRO A 296 0.11 5.73 15.76
CA PRO A 296 0.07 4.27 15.76
C PRO A 296 1.45 3.63 15.56
N ILE A 297 2.29 4.17 14.67
CA ILE A 297 3.61 3.61 14.37
C ILE A 297 4.55 3.67 15.59
N VAL A 298 4.61 4.81 16.29
CA VAL A 298 5.39 4.96 17.52
C VAL A 298 4.87 4.04 18.63
N THR A 299 3.54 3.87 18.70
CA THR A 299 2.90 2.99 19.69
C THR A 299 3.21 1.52 19.42
N LEU A 300 3.25 1.11 18.14
CA LEU A 300 3.51 -0.26 17.74
C LEU A 300 4.95 -0.71 17.98
N PHE A 301 5.92 0.20 17.87
CA PHE A 301 7.33 -0.15 18.02
C PHE A 301 7.99 0.59 19.18
N PRO A 302 7.59 0.31 20.43
CA PRO A 302 8.12 1.00 21.60
C PRO A 302 9.62 0.76 21.81
N ALA A 303 10.15 -0.37 21.29
CA ALA A 303 11.56 -0.74 21.35
C ALA A 303 12.44 0.03 20.36
N PHE A 304 11.88 0.57 19.28
CA PHE A 304 12.65 1.36 18.33
C PHE A 304 12.88 2.77 18.88
N ASP A 305 14.13 3.21 18.81
CA ASP A 305 14.47 4.59 19.15
C ASP A 305 13.93 5.54 18.07
N ALA A 306 13.18 6.55 18.49
CA ALA A 306 12.61 7.54 17.58
C ALA A 306 13.67 8.47 16.97
N LYS A 307 14.90 8.49 17.52
CA LYS A 307 16.05 9.21 16.96
C LYS A 307 16.77 8.42 15.87
N ASN A 308 16.44 7.15 15.69
CA ASN A 308 16.99 6.29 14.65
C ASN A 308 16.03 6.08 13.47
N ILE A 309 16.59 5.61 12.35
CA ILE A 309 15.90 5.54 11.06
C ILE A 309 14.81 4.45 11.00
N GLU A 310 14.83 3.45 11.87
CA GLU A 310 13.95 2.27 11.77
C GLU A 310 12.47 2.65 11.85
N LEU A 311 12.09 3.55 12.78
CA LEU A 311 10.71 4.05 12.88
C LEU A 311 10.31 4.89 11.67
N ALA A 312 11.18 5.79 11.22
CA ALA A 312 10.94 6.60 10.02
C ALA A 312 10.84 5.73 8.76
N SER A 313 11.62 4.65 8.69
CA SER A 313 11.56 3.66 7.62
C SER A 313 10.23 2.91 7.63
N CYS A 314 9.74 2.49 8.81
CA CYS A 314 8.41 1.87 8.92
C CYS A 314 7.31 2.80 8.42
N MET A 315 7.37 4.07 8.81
CA MET A 315 6.41 5.09 8.38
C MET A 315 6.49 5.34 6.86
N LEU A 316 7.69 5.35 6.28
CA LEU A 316 7.88 5.53 4.83
C LEU A 316 7.39 4.31 4.04
N VAL A 317 7.73 3.09 4.48
CA VAL A 317 7.19 1.84 3.89
C VAL A 317 5.68 1.82 3.97
N PHE A 318 5.10 2.25 5.10
CA PHE A 318 3.65 2.34 5.25
C PHE A 318 3.03 3.33 4.26
N LEU A 319 3.54 4.55 4.20
CA LEU A 319 2.97 5.61 3.37
C LEU A 319 3.17 5.38 1.86
N ASP A 320 4.33 4.87 1.46
CA ASP A 320 4.64 4.61 0.05
C ASP A 320 4.04 3.28 -0.44
N GLY A 321 4.04 2.24 0.41
CA GLY A 321 3.61 0.90 0.04
C GLY A 321 2.13 0.60 0.25
N PHE A 322 1.50 1.26 1.23
CA PHE A 322 0.13 0.93 1.65
C PHE A 322 -0.79 2.15 1.63
N HIS A 323 -0.37 3.27 2.23
CA HIS A 323 -1.23 4.42 2.51
C HIS A 323 -0.91 5.66 1.66
N THR A 324 -0.97 5.52 0.34
CA THR A 324 -0.63 6.59 -0.63
C THR A 324 -1.51 7.84 -0.51
N CYS A 325 -2.73 7.71 0.03
CA CYS A 325 -3.63 8.84 0.31
C CYS A 325 -3.04 9.84 1.32
N GLY A 326 -2.08 9.41 2.14
CA GLY A 326 -1.39 10.25 3.12
C GLY A 326 -0.27 11.12 2.50
N THR A 327 0.21 10.82 1.29
CA THR A 327 1.35 11.53 0.68
C THR A 327 0.97 12.33 -0.56
N SER A 328 -0.06 11.89 -1.29
CA SER A 328 -0.43 12.44 -2.60
C SER A 328 -1.83 13.03 -2.60
N ARG A 329 -1.93 14.34 -2.88
CA ARG A 329 -3.23 15.04 -2.97
C ARG A 329 -4.09 14.50 -4.11
N SER A 330 -3.49 14.12 -5.23
CA SER A 330 -4.21 13.54 -6.36
C SER A 330 -4.80 12.18 -6.00
N ASP A 331 -4.04 11.33 -5.30
CA ASP A 331 -4.51 10.01 -4.88
C ASP A 331 -5.61 10.14 -3.81
N LEU A 332 -5.46 11.09 -2.89
CA LEU A 332 -6.50 11.40 -1.92
C LEU A 332 -7.81 11.82 -2.59
N ILE A 333 -7.75 12.71 -3.59
CA ILE A 333 -8.94 13.16 -4.34
C ILE A 333 -9.55 11.99 -5.11
N ALA A 334 -8.73 11.21 -5.83
CA ALA A 334 -9.21 10.07 -6.61
C ALA A 334 -9.89 9.02 -5.72
N THR A 335 -9.29 8.72 -4.56
CA THR A 335 -9.82 7.78 -3.57
C THR A 335 -11.11 8.30 -2.96
N SER A 336 -11.14 9.58 -2.57
CA SER A 336 -12.36 10.22 -2.04
C SER A 336 -13.51 10.15 -3.04
N GLN A 337 -13.25 10.36 -4.33
CA GLN A 337 -14.26 10.22 -5.40
C GLN A 337 -14.73 8.78 -5.56
N ARG A 338 -13.86 7.77 -5.42
CA ARG A 338 -14.27 6.35 -5.45
C ARG A 338 -15.18 6.01 -4.28
N VAL A 339 -14.82 6.42 -3.07
CA VAL A 339 -15.66 6.27 -1.86
C VAL A 339 -17.01 6.96 -2.09
N TRP A 340 -17.02 8.19 -2.59
CA TRP A 340 -18.24 8.94 -2.88
C TRP A 340 -19.18 8.22 -3.85
N ARG A 341 -18.64 7.70 -4.97
CA ARG A 341 -19.41 6.91 -5.94
C ARG A 341 -19.89 5.58 -5.36
N ALA A 342 -19.10 4.95 -4.49
CA ALA A 342 -19.52 3.72 -3.85
C ALA A 342 -20.63 3.96 -2.82
N LEU A 343 -20.61 5.11 -2.13
CA LEU A 343 -21.68 5.53 -1.23
C LEU A 343 -23.00 5.72 -1.98
N SER A 344 -22.99 6.29 -3.19
CA SER A 344 -24.20 6.45 -4.01
C SER A 344 -24.88 5.12 -4.35
N THR A 345 -24.10 4.04 -4.41
CA THR A 345 -24.62 2.69 -4.62
C THR A 345 -25.09 2.06 -3.31
N ARG A 346 -24.41 2.35 -2.19
CA ARG A 346 -24.66 1.71 -0.89
C ARG A 346 -25.82 2.33 -0.11
N ASP A 347 -25.93 3.65 -0.10
CA ASP A 347 -27.06 4.41 0.47
C ASP A 347 -27.38 5.60 -0.45
N PRO A 348 -28.18 5.38 -1.51
CA PRO A 348 -28.53 6.42 -2.48
C PRO A 348 -29.24 7.62 -1.84
N SER A 349 -30.03 7.37 -0.79
CA SER A 349 -30.76 8.42 -0.07
C SER A 349 -29.80 9.35 0.67
N LEU A 350 -28.80 8.82 1.38
CA LEU A 350 -27.78 9.62 2.05
C LEU A 350 -26.96 10.43 1.03
N PHE A 351 -26.55 9.77 -0.06
CA PHE A 351 -25.79 10.41 -1.13
C PHE A 351 -26.55 11.59 -1.74
N GLN A 352 -27.81 11.40 -2.14
CA GLN A 352 -28.65 12.45 -2.73
C GLN A 352 -28.87 13.61 -1.76
N HIS A 353 -29.06 13.32 -0.47
CA HIS A 353 -29.23 14.34 0.56
C HIS A 353 -28.01 15.24 0.66
N ILE A 354 -26.81 14.67 0.81
CA ILE A 354 -25.57 15.44 0.90
C ILE A 354 -25.30 16.20 -0.40
N ASP A 355 -25.48 15.58 -1.57
CA ASP A 355 -25.31 16.25 -2.87
C ASP A 355 -26.27 17.45 -2.99
N SER A 356 -27.50 17.32 -2.49
CA SER A 356 -28.46 18.42 -2.47
C SER A 356 -27.96 19.59 -1.62
N ILE A 357 -27.41 19.35 -0.42
CA ILE A 357 -26.87 20.40 0.44
C ILE A 357 -25.76 21.17 -0.28
N TYR A 358 -24.82 20.47 -0.93
CA TYR A 358 -23.75 21.12 -1.69
C TYR A 358 -24.25 21.83 -2.96
N ALA A 359 -25.30 21.31 -3.61
CA ALA A 359 -25.91 21.98 -4.76
C ALA A 359 -26.61 23.30 -4.38
N HIS A 360 -27.17 23.40 -3.17
CA HIS A 360 -27.80 24.63 -2.68
C HIS A 360 -26.80 25.62 -2.06
N ALA A 361 -25.65 25.14 -1.58
CA ALA A 361 -24.57 25.99 -1.05
C ALA A 361 -23.78 26.75 -2.16
N ARG A 362 -24.21 26.65 -3.43
CA ARG A 362 -23.58 27.29 -4.59
C ARG A 362 -23.50 28.81 -4.42
N LEU A 363 -22.31 29.32 -4.04
CA LEU A 363 -21.58 30.41 -4.72
C LEU A 363 -20.20 30.72 -4.09
N ASP A 364 -19.94 30.46 -2.80
CA ASP A 364 -18.69 30.90 -2.14
C ASP A 364 -17.68 29.80 -1.76
N LEU A 365 -18.06 28.52 -1.80
CA LEU A 365 -17.19 27.41 -1.41
C LEU A 365 -16.90 26.48 -2.60
N MET A 366 -15.64 26.46 -3.05
CA MET A 366 -15.10 25.52 -4.05
C MET A 366 -15.09 24.04 -3.57
N GLU A 367 -15.70 23.75 -2.43
CA GLU A 367 -15.69 22.43 -1.83
C GLU A 367 -16.65 21.47 -2.53
N LYS A 368 -16.20 20.22 -2.71
CA LYS A 368 -17.00 19.16 -3.34
C LYS A 368 -17.43 18.14 -2.28
N PRO A 369 -18.61 17.50 -2.41
CA PRO A 369 -19.15 16.56 -1.42
C PRO A 369 -18.17 15.48 -0.97
N TYR A 370 -17.41 14.90 -1.92
CA TYR A 370 -16.43 13.85 -1.62
C TYR A 370 -15.32 14.29 -0.65
N GLN A 371 -15.09 15.60 -0.49
CA GLN A 371 -14.06 16.13 0.41
C GLN A 371 -14.41 15.92 1.89
N LEU A 372 -15.69 15.72 2.23
CA LEU A 372 -16.11 15.36 3.60
C LEU A 372 -15.36 14.14 4.12
N MET A 373 -15.08 13.17 3.25
CA MET A 373 -14.44 11.91 3.63
C MET A 373 -12.92 11.94 3.46
N SER A 374 -12.38 12.99 2.84
CA SER A 374 -10.95 13.09 2.54
C SER A 374 -10.10 13.08 3.82
N ARG A 375 -10.58 13.71 4.90
CA ARG A 375 -9.84 13.72 6.17
C ARG A 375 -9.72 12.32 6.76
N TRP A 376 -10.80 11.53 6.78
CA TRP A 376 -10.77 10.15 7.26
C TRP A 376 -9.78 9.29 6.48
N LEU A 377 -9.76 9.44 5.15
CA LEU A 377 -8.80 8.77 4.29
C LEU A 377 -7.38 9.24 4.61
N GLN A 378 -7.11 10.54 4.66
CA GLN A 378 -5.77 11.10 4.82
C GLN A 378 -5.09 10.73 6.15
N VAL A 379 -5.87 10.58 7.24
CA VAL A 379 -5.35 10.16 8.55
C VAL A 379 -5.71 8.72 8.92
N ALA A 380 -6.26 7.95 7.98
CA ALA A 380 -6.76 6.59 8.21
C ALA A 380 -7.58 6.45 9.51
N PHE A 381 -8.53 7.38 9.72
CA PHE A 381 -9.39 7.53 10.91
C PHE A 381 -8.71 7.86 12.25
N VAL A 382 -7.40 8.02 12.30
CA VAL A 382 -6.70 8.34 13.54
C VAL A 382 -7.15 9.73 14.03
N GLY A 383 -7.68 9.80 15.25
CA GLY A 383 -8.29 11.00 15.83
C GLY A 383 -9.80 11.15 15.61
N TYR A 384 -10.37 10.42 14.64
CA TYR A 384 -11.80 10.42 14.33
C TYR A 384 -12.55 9.26 15.00
N LEU A 385 -11.94 8.09 15.08
CA LEU A 385 -12.52 6.91 15.75
C LEU A 385 -11.82 6.64 17.08
N ARG A 386 -12.44 5.79 17.90
CA ARG A 386 -11.82 5.30 19.14
C ARG A 386 -10.56 4.47 18.79
N PRO A 387 -9.51 4.49 19.61
CA PRO A 387 -8.26 3.76 19.31
C PRO A 387 -8.48 2.29 18.94
N SER A 388 -9.33 1.56 19.68
CA SER A 388 -9.65 0.16 19.39
C SER A 388 -10.35 -0.07 18.03
N ALA A 389 -11.08 0.93 17.53
CA ALA A 389 -11.72 0.88 16.21
C ALA A 389 -10.71 1.17 15.10
N VAL A 390 -9.82 2.14 15.32
CA VAL A 390 -8.70 2.44 14.42
C VAL A 390 -7.80 1.23 14.29
N ASP A 391 -7.36 0.64 15.42
CA ASP A 391 -6.57 -0.59 15.48
C ASP A 391 -7.20 -1.70 14.64
N PHE A 392 -8.51 -1.92 14.77
CA PHE A 392 -9.22 -2.93 13.99
C PHE A 392 -9.20 -2.62 12.48
N ILE A 393 -9.47 -1.38 12.08
CA ILE A 393 -9.44 -0.97 10.66
C ILE A 393 -8.04 -1.18 10.08
N TRP A 394 -7.03 -0.77 10.82
CA TRP A 394 -5.62 -0.87 10.44
C TRP A 394 -5.20 -2.34 10.30
N ASP A 395 -5.49 -3.17 11.31
CA ASP A 395 -5.19 -4.61 11.30
C ASP A 395 -5.85 -5.31 10.10
N GLN A 396 -7.15 -5.05 9.88
CA GLN A 396 -7.90 -5.72 8.81
C GLN A 396 -7.54 -5.21 7.42
N SER A 397 -7.14 -3.95 7.29
CA SER A 397 -6.60 -3.40 6.04
C SER A 397 -5.25 -4.03 5.69
N MET A 398 -4.40 -4.33 6.68
CA MET A 398 -3.12 -5.01 6.49
C MET A 398 -3.26 -6.52 6.23
N LEU A 399 -4.24 -7.17 6.84
CA LEU A 399 -4.49 -8.60 6.66
C LEU A 399 -5.24 -8.91 5.36
N SER A 400 -6.00 -7.95 4.81
CA SER A 400 -6.86 -8.26 3.68
C SER A 400 -6.06 -8.54 2.39
N PRO A 401 -6.36 -9.64 1.69
CA PRO A 401 -5.76 -9.92 0.38
C PRO A 401 -6.16 -8.91 -0.70
N ARG A 402 -7.22 -8.10 -0.45
CA ARG A 402 -7.65 -7.03 -1.35
C ARG A 402 -6.77 -5.77 -1.22
N GLY A 403 -5.91 -5.72 -0.21
CA GLY A 403 -4.99 -4.64 0.07
C GLY A 403 -5.59 -3.51 0.92
N TRP A 404 -4.67 -2.70 1.47
CA TRP A 404 -4.96 -1.62 2.41
C TRP A 404 -5.96 -0.60 1.86
N THR A 405 -5.65 0.00 0.70
CA THR A 405 -6.44 1.10 0.13
C THR A 405 -7.89 0.68 -0.10
N TYR A 406 -8.11 -0.52 -0.63
CA TYR A 406 -9.45 -1.01 -0.92
C TYR A 406 -10.28 -1.21 0.36
N GLU A 407 -9.70 -1.83 1.40
CA GLU A 407 -10.43 -2.01 2.66
C GLU A 407 -10.67 -0.68 3.37
N LEU A 408 -9.71 0.24 3.35
CA LEU A 408 -9.88 1.58 3.94
C LEU A 408 -11.05 2.32 3.28
N GLU A 409 -11.18 2.26 1.95
CA GLU A 409 -12.33 2.81 1.21
C GLU A 409 -13.65 2.21 1.70
N LEU A 410 -13.71 0.89 1.90
CA LEU A 410 -14.91 0.22 2.42
C LEU A 410 -15.25 0.63 3.84
N PHE A 411 -14.25 0.80 4.72
CA PHE A 411 -14.47 1.31 6.06
C PHE A 411 -14.97 2.76 6.06
N CYS A 412 -14.52 3.62 5.12
CA CYS A 412 -15.11 4.94 4.94
C CYS A 412 -16.60 4.88 4.61
N ILE A 413 -17.01 3.96 3.75
CA ILE A 413 -18.42 3.77 3.42
C ILE A 413 -19.20 3.27 4.65
N ASP A 414 -18.66 2.30 5.39
CA ASP A 414 -19.31 1.80 6.62
C ASP A 414 -19.55 2.92 7.62
N VAL A 415 -18.52 3.73 7.86
CA VAL A 415 -18.57 4.85 8.81
C VAL A 415 -19.62 5.88 8.37
N ALA A 416 -19.69 6.22 7.08
CA ALA A 416 -20.75 7.09 6.58
C ALA A 416 -22.16 6.50 6.78
N VAL A 417 -22.32 5.21 6.53
CA VAL A 417 -23.62 4.52 6.73
C VAL A 417 -24.00 4.49 8.22
N PHE A 418 -23.05 4.29 9.13
CA PHE A 418 -23.34 4.38 10.57
C PHE A 418 -23.71 5.79 11.02
N LEU A 419 -23.25 6.82 10.31
CA LEU A 419 -23.62 8.22 10.52
C LEU A 419 -24.81 8.67 9.68
N ALA A 420 -25.51 7.76 8.97
CA ALA A 420 -26.53 8.14 8.02
C ALA A 420 -27.65 8.99 8.65
N THR A 421 -28.10 8.66 9.86
CA THR A 421 -29.15 9.41 10.55
C THR A 421 -28.74 10.87 10.82
N PRO A 422 -27.67 11.17 11.59
CA PRO A 422 -27.27 12.55 11.82
C PRO A 422 -26.89 13.29 10.53
N LEU A 423 -26.28 12.62 9.55
CA LEU A 423 -25.95 13.24 8.27
C LEU A 423 -27.20 13.61 7.45
N LYS A 424 -28.29 12.83 7.55
CA LYS A 424 -29.60 13.16 6.91
C LYS A 424 -30.33 14.29 7.63
N GLU A 425 -30.06 14.52 8.91
CA GLU A 425 -30.61 15.65 9.66
C GLU A 425 -29.85 16.96 9.40
N ALA A 426 -28.62 16.88 8.90
CA ALA A 426 -27.84 18.06 8.55
C ALA A 426 -28.51 18.85 7.42
N THR A 427 -28.48 20.18 7.52
CA THR A 427 -29.08 21.10 6.54
C THR A 427 -28.05 22.00 5.85
N SER A 428 -26.78 21.93 6.24
CA SER A 428 -25.71 22.77 5.72
C SER A 428 -24.38 22.02 5.64
N VAL A 429 -23.44 22.53 4.82
CA VAL A 429 -22.08 21.98 4.69
C VAL A 429 -21.34 22.00 6.02
N LEU A 430 -21.46 23.09 6.79
CA LEU A 430 -20.82 23.20 8.10
C LEU A 430 -21.37 22.16 9.08
N ALA A 431 -22.68 21.92 9.10
CA ALA A 431 -23.27 20.89 9.95
C ALA A 431 -22.74 19.49 9.58
N LEU A 432 -22.62 19.18 8.29
CA LEU A 432 -22.02 17.92 7.81
C LEU A 432 -20.57 17.78 8.29
N GLN A 433 -19.75 18.82 8.16
CA GLN A 433 -18.37 18.82 8.64
C GLN A 433 -18.29 18.58 10.15
N VAL A 434 -19.12 19.27 10.94
CA VAL A 434 -19.19 19.08 12.41
C VAL A 434 -19.55 17.65 12.77
N ILE A 435 -20.55 17.04 12.10
CA ILE A 435 -20.94 15.64 12.35
C ILE A 435 -19.78 14.69 12.05
N VAL A 436 -19.14 14.86 10.89
CA VAL A 436 -18.00 14.05 10.43
C VAL A 436 -16.81 14.16 11.39
N ASP A 437 -16.52 15.36 11.89
CA ASP A 437 -15.38 15.62 12.77
C ASP A 437 -15.64 15.20 14.23
N THR A 438 -16.88 15.26 14.72
CA THR A 438 -17.16 15.11 16.17
C THR A 438 -17.94 13.86 16.56
N GLN A 439 -18.84 13.36 15.71
CA GLN A 439 -19.77 12.28 16.10
C GLN A 439 -19.28 10.88 15.74
N THR A 440 -18.30 10.77 14.82
CA THR A 440 -17.64 9.51 14.45
C THR A 440 -17.19 8.72 15.68
N ARG A 441 -16.53 9.39 16.63
CA ARG A 441 -15.97 8.75 17.81
C ARG A 441 -16.99 8.27 18.83
N SER A 442 -18.10 9.00 19.00
CA SER A 442 -19.10 8.70 20.02
C SER A 442 -20.04 7.59 19.56
N LEU A 443 -20.47 7.62 18.29
CA LEU A 443 -21.51 6.74 17.76
C LEU A 443 -21.00 5.38 17.29
N ILE A 444 -19.75 5.28 16.84
CA ILE A 444 -19.25 4.07 16.18
C ILE A 444 -18.39 3.25 17.12
N SER A 445 -18.82 2.02 17.41
CA SER A 445 -18.05 1.06 18.19
C SER A 445 -17.22 0.11 17.30
N THR A 446 -16.14 -0.45 17.86
CA THR A 446 -15.38 -1.53 17.19
C THR A 446 -16.27 -2.73 16.85
N ARG A 447 -17.31 -3.00 17.64
CA ARG A 447 -18.26 -4.09 17.39
C ARG A 447 -19.06 -3.87 16.11
N ASP A 448 -19.45 -2.63 15.82
CA ASP A 448 -20.23 -2.29 14.64
C ASP A 448 -19.38 -2.45 13.37
N LEU A 449 -18.14 -1.96 13.40
CA LEU A 449 -17.17 -2.14 12.31
C LEU A 449 -16.89 -3.62 12.03
N ARG A 450 -16.71 -4.43 13.08
CA ARG A 450 -16.54 -5.89 12.94
C ARG A 450 -17.73 -6.55 12.26
N ARG A 451 -18.95 -6.20 12.68
CA ARG A 451 -20.18 -6.73 12.08
C ARG A 451 -20.30 -6.33 10.61
N SER A 452 -20.04 -5.07 10.27
CA SER A 452 -20.06 -4.64 8.85
C SER A 452 -19.01 -5.38 8.03
N PHE A 453 -17.79 -5.49 8.55
CA PHE A 453 -16.69 -6.20 7.89
C PHE A 453 -17.04 -7.66 7.60
N GLN A 454 -17.59 -8.37 8.58
CA GLN A 454 -18.07 -9.76 8.42
C GLN A 454 -19.22 -9.85 7.42
N ALA A 455 -20.18 -8.92 7.50
CA ALA A 455 -21.32 -8.87 6.59
C ALA A 455 -20.87 -8.71 5.13
N ARG A 456 -19.84 -7.92 4.83
CA ARG A 456 -19.28 -7.75 3.47
C ARG A 456 -18.60 -9.00 2.92
N ARG A 457 -18.05 -9.83 3.80
CA ARG A 457 -17.33 -11.06 3.43
C ARG A 457 -18.24 -12.29 3.40
N SER A 458 -19.51 -12.16 3.79
CA SER A 458 -20.46 -13.26 3.66
C SER A 458 -20.66 -13.65 2.18
N PRO A 459 -20.84 -14.93 1.84
CA PRO A 459 -21.06 -15.35 0.45
C PRO A 459 -22.24 -14.62 -0.22
N ALA A 460 -23.27 -14.28 0.57
CA ALA A 460 -24.47 -13.58 0.11
C ALA A 460 -24.21 -12.11 -0.31
N SER A 461 -23.20 -11.45 0.25
CA SER A 461 -22.84 -10.08 -0.12
C SER A 461 -21.90 -10.02 -1.32
N ILE A 462 -21.11 -11.08 -1.57
CA ILE A 462 -20.21 -11.16 -2.73
C ILE A 462 -21.02 -11.20 -4.04
N GLN A 463 -22.22 -11.79 -4.03
CA GLN A 463 -23.11 -11.81 -5.19
C GLN A 463 -23.79 -10.47 -5.53
N ARG A 464 -23.75 -9.48 -4.63
CA ARG A 464 -24.46 -8.19 -4.78
C ARG A 464 -23.57 -7.02 -5.19
N ILE A 465 -22.27 -7.24 -5.40
CA ILE A 465 -21.41 -6.19 -5.92
C ILE A 465 -21.61 -6.16 -7.45
N PRO A 466 -22.23 -5.10 -8.02
CA PRO A 466 -22.35 -4.99 -9.45
C PRO A 466 -20.94 -4.92 -10.04
N SER A 467 -20.61 -5.95 -10.78
CA SER A 467 -19.39 -6.06 -11.57
C SER A 467 -19.39 -4.92 -12.60
N LYS A 468 -18.39 -4.02 -12.49
CA LYS A 468 -18.19 -2.90 -13.41
C LYS A 468 -17.73 -3.38 -14.77
#